data_AF-A0A3P7P395-F1
#
_entry.id   AF-A0A3P7P395-F1
#
_cell.length_a   1.000
_cell.length_b   1.000
_cell.length_c   1.000
_cell.angle_alpha   90.00
_cell.angle_beta   90.00
_cell.angle_gamma   90.00
#
_symmetry.space_group_name_H-M   'P 1'
#
loop_
_entity.id
_entity.type
_entity.pdbx_description
1 polymer ?
#
loop_
_entity_poly.entity_id
_entity_poly.type
_entity_poly.pdbx_seq_one_letter_code
_entity_poly.pdbx_strand_id
1 'polypeptide(L)'
;MYAVQTGVKIDAKSKESSQFLSALLDNLDVMKKALKDDERISSELHGQSYIEEYALKLFTFAFKRDEAADFGPATVKSFLTAGILMDVLSFFGEVPEEIVKARKYAKYKAVYIKKCLDKGEVPVAGPASEDDKSAVPGKTIILFPLATL
;
A
#
# COMPACT_ATOMS: atom_id res chain seq x y z
N MET A 1 4.84 -9.76 9.59
CA MET A 1 5.77 -10.55 8.75
C MET A 1 6.67 -9.68 7.88
N TYR A 2 6.14 -8.87 6.96
CA TYR A 2 6.93 -8.04 6.04
C TYR A 2 8.07 -7.22 6.70
N ALA A 3 7.75 -6.45 7.75
CA ALA A 3 8.74 -5.61 8.43
C ALA A 3 9.90 -6.39 9.05
N VAL A 4 9.64 -7.59 9.63
CA VAL A 4 10.69 -8.43 10.22
C VAL A 4 11.63 -8.96 9.13
N GLN A 5 11.09 -9.52 8.05
CA GLN A 5 11.94 -10.05 6.97
C GLN A 5 12.77 -8.96 6.29
N THR A 6 12.19 -7.77 6.09
CA THR A 6 12.93 -6.63 5.54
C THR A 6 14.01 -6.16 6.51
N GLY A 7 13.71 -6.07 7.81
CA GLY A 7 14.68 -5.66 8.83
C GLY A 7 15.85 -6.64 8.98
N VAL A 8 15.59 -7.95 8.94
CA VAL A 8 16.64 -9.00 8.95
C VAL A 8 17.59 -8.86 7.74
N LYS A 9 17.08 -8.48 6.56
CA LYS A 9 17.91 -8.23 5.36
C LYS A 9 18.78 -6.98 5.48
N ILE A 10 18.34 -5.99 6.26
CA ILE A 10 19.06 -4.72 6.44
C ILE A 10 20.18 -4.89 7.47
N ASP A 11 19.84 -5.35 8.67
CA ASP A 11 20.82 -5.58 9.73
C ASP A 11 20.28 -6.56 10.77
N ALA A 12 20.82 -7.79 10.74
CA ALA A 12 20.53 -8.82 11.74
C ALA A 12 21.65 -8.99 12.78
N LYS A 13 22.74 -8.21 12.69
CA LYS A 13 23.97 -8.43 13.47
C LYS A 13 24.09 -7.46 14.64
N SER A 14 23.56 -6.24 14.50
CA SER A 14 23.53 -5.29 15.61
C SER A 14 22.66 -5.79 16.76
N LYS A 15 23.13 -5.62 17.99
CA LYS A 15 22.41 -6.02 19.20
C LYS A 15 21.08 -5.28 19.35
N GLU A 16 21.05 -3.99 19.03
CA GLU A 16 19.82 -3.18 19.09
C GLU A 16 18.82 -3.61 18.01
N SER A 17 19.30 -3.88 16.78
CA SER A 17 18.44 -4.37 15.69
C SER A 17 17.87 -5.76 16.01
N SER A 18 18.71 -6.68 16.49
CA SER A 18 18.27 -8.02 16.89
C SER A 18 17.23 -7.97 18.02
N GLN A 19 17.41 -7.12 19.03
CA GLN A 19 16.42 -6.93 20.10
C GLN A 19 15.08 -6.39 19.58
N PHE A 20 15.12 -5.40 18.69
CA PHE A 20 13.91 -4.86 18.06
C PHE A 20 13.18 -5.92 17.22
N LEU A 21 13.92 -6.68 16.40
CA LEU A 21 13.37 -7.74 15.56
C LEU A 21 12.78 -8.88 16.38
N SER A 22 13.41 -9.26 17.49
CA SER A 22 12.87 -10.24 18.44
C SER A 22 11.57 -9.76 19.08
N ALA A 23 11.53 -8.53 19.59
CA ALA A 23 10.29 -7.97 20.16
C ALA A 23 9.17 -7.88 19.11
N LEU A 24 9.51 -7.57 17.86
CA LEU A 24 8.56 -7.53 16.76
C LEU A 24 8.02 -8.93 16.41
N LEU A 25 8.86 -9.96 16.47
CA LEU A 25 8.46 -11.37 16.30
C LEU A 25 7.53 -11.83 17.43
N ASP A 26 7.87 -11.53 18.68
CA ASP A 26 7.03 -11.89 19.84
C ASP A 26 5.63 -11.28 19.72
N ASN A 27 5.54 -10.02 19.30
CA ASN A 27 4.27 -9.34 19.04
C ASN A 27 3.48 -10.01 17.90
N LEU A 28 4.15 -10.47 16.84
CA LEU A 28 3.50 -11.21 15.76
C LEU A 28 2.94 -12.54 16.24
N ASP A 29 3.65 -13.26 17.09
CA ASP A 29 3.18 -14.53 17.65
C ASP A 29 1.99 -14.34 18.60
N VAL A 30 1.98 -13.26 19.40
CA VAL A 30 0.82 -12.89 20.23
C VAL A 30 -0.39 -12.59 19.35
N MET A 31 -0.23 -11.76 18.32
CA MET A 31 -1.32 -11.43 17.40
C MET A 31 -1.83 -12.66 16.64
N LYS A 32 -0.93 -13.55 16.19
CA LYS A 32 -1.30 -14.79 15.49
C LYS A 32 -2.11 -15.73 16.39
N LYS A 33 -1.76 -15.83 17.68
CA LYS A 33 -2.52 -16.63 18.65
C LYS A 33 -3.89 -16.02 18.95
N ALA A 34 -3.96 -14.69 19.08
CA ALA A 34 -5.21 -13.98 19.37
C ALA A 34 -6.20 -14.03 18.19
N LEU A 35 -5.71 -14.06 16.95
CA LEU A 35 -6.50 -14.06 15.73
C LEU A 35 -6.49 -15.41 15.00
N LYS A 36 -6.20 -16.51 15.72
CA LYS A 36 -6.05 -17.85 15.13
C LYS A 36 -7.31 -18.34 14.40
N ASP A 37 -8.48 -17.90 14.86
CA ASP A 37 -9.79 -18.29 14.33
C ASP A 37 -10.22 -17.38 13.16
N ASP A 38 -9.42 -16.37 12.82
CA ASP A 38 -9.63 -15.50 11.66
C ASP A 38 -8.98 -16.11 10.41
N GLU A 39 -9.80 -16.45 9.41
CA GLU A 39 -9.34 -17.02 8.15
C GLU A 39 -8.34 -16.13 7.41
N ARG A 40 -8.38 -14.80 7.62
CA ARG A 40 -7.43 -13.84 7.05
C ARG A 40 -6.02 -13.97 7.61
N ILE A 41 -5.87 -14.62 8.77
CA ILE A 41 -4.60 -14.83 9.47
C ILE A 41 -4.16 -16.29 9.38
N SER A 42 -5.10 -17.23 9.40
CA SER A 42 -4.80 -18.67 9.32
C SER A 42 -4.54 -19.14 7.87
N SER A 43 -5.09 -18.45 6.87
CA SER A 43 -4.89 -18.75 5.45
C SER A 43 -4.15 -17.62 4.74
N GLU A 44 -2.99 -17.94 4.18
CA GLU A 44 -2.18 -16.99 3.39
C GLU A 44 -2.95 -16.42 2.19
N LEU A 45 -3.74 -17.27 1.52
CA LEU A 45 -4.57 -16.87 0.37
C LEU A 45 -5.62 -15.82 0.77
N HIS A 46 -6.37 -16.05 1.85
CA HIS A 46 -7.39 -15.11 2.31
C HIS A 46 -6.76 -13.81 2.84
N GLY A 47 -5.61 -13.90 3.52
CA GLY A 47 -4.84 -12.74 3.96
C GLY A 47 -4.35 -11.89 2.79
N GLN A 48 -3.83 -12.53 1.73
CA GLN A 48 -3.40 -11.86 0.52
C GLN A 48 -4.57 -11.13 -0.17
N SER A 49 -5.68 -11.82 -0.43
CA SER A 49 -6.87 -11.22 -1.05
C SER A 49 -7.42 -10.04 -0.25
N TYR A 50 -7.43 -10.15 1.08
CA TYR A 50 -7.89 -9.07 1.96
C TYR A 50 -7.00 -7.83 1.87
N ILE A 51 -5.67 -8.01 1.88
CA ILE A 51 -4.71 -6.91 1.73
C ILE A 51 -4.85 -6.26 0.35
N GLU A 52 -5.05 -7.07 -0.70
CA GLU A 52 -5.22 -6.61 -2.07
C GLU A 52 -6.47 -5.74 -2.22
N GLU A 53 -7.62 -6.25 -1.79
CA GLU A 53 -8.88 -5.52 -1.82
C GLU A 53 -8.77 -4.19 -1.04
N TYR A 54 -8.16 -4.22 0.14
CA TYR A 54 -8.02 -3.03 0.97
C TYR A 54 -7.05 -2.00 0.36
N ALA A 55 -5.93 -2.45 -0.23
CA ALA A 55 -4.99 -1.60 -0.94
C ALA A 55 -5.65 -0.91 -2.14
N LEU A 56 -6.41 -1.67 -2.93
CA LEU A 56 -7.15 -1.16 -4.08
C LEU A 56 -8.24 -0.16 -3.66
N LYS A 57 -8.98 -0.46 -2.59
CA LYS A 57 -10.00 0.44 -2.06
C LYS A 57 -9.42 1.80 -1.64
N LEU A 58 -8.28 1.80 -0.93
CA LEU A 58 -7.58 3.02 -0.56
C LEU A 58 -7.03 3.77 -1.78
N PHE A 59 -6.49 3.05 -2.76
CA PHE A 59 -6.02 3.63 -4.01
C PHE A 59 -7.17 4.32 -4.76
N THR A 60 -8.29 3.63 -4.97
CA THR A 60 -9.48 4.18 -5.64
C THR A 60 -10.06 5.37 -4.89
N PHE A 61 -10.09 5.31 -3.55
CA PHE A 61 -10.53 6.44 -2.73
C PHE A 61 -9.63 7.67 -2.94
N ALA A 62 -8.31 7.48 -2.92
CA ALA A 62 -7.36 8.57 -3.14
C ALA A 62 -7.41 9.08 -4.59
N PHE A 63 -7.54 8.19 -5.57
CA PHE A 63 -7.59 8.50 -6.99
C PHE A 63 -8.83 9.34 -7.35
N LYS A 64 -10.02 8.96 -6.87
CA LYS A 64 -11.25 9.74 -7.08
C LYS A 64 -11.16 11.14 -6.50
N ARG A 65 -10.48 11.29 -5.36
CA ARG A 65 -10.25 12.60 -4.72
C ARG A 65 -9.22 13.42 -5.49
N ASP A 66 -8.16 12.78 -6.00
CA ASP A 66 -7.19 13.42 -6.89
C ASP A 66 -7.84 13.93 -8.18
N GLU A 67 -8.73 13.15 -8.80
CA GLU A 67 -9.51 13.58 -9.97
C GLU A 67 -10.46 14.75 -9.64
N ALA A 68 -11.00 14.79 -8.42
CA ALA A 68 -11.82 15.89 -7.93
C ALA A 68 -11.01 17.11 -7.44
N ALA A 69 -9.69 17.11 -7.63
CA ALA A 69 -8.77 18.13 -7.11
C ALA A 69 -8.82 18.32 -5.58
N ASP A 70 -9.22 17.28 -4.85
CA ASP A 70 -9.26 17.24 -3.39
C ASP A 70 -7.97 16.63 -2.84
N PHE A 71 -7.01 17.51 -2.59
CA PHE A 71 -5.68 17.17 -2.09
C PHE A 71 -5.57 17.20 -0.57
N GLY A 72 -6.67 16.90 0.13
CA GLY A 72 -6.68 16.89 1.59
C GLY A 72 -5.67 15.90 2.20
N PRO A 73 -5.33 16.04 3.50
CA PRO A 73 -4.43 15.13 4.20
C PRO A 73 -4.85 13.65 4.12
N ALA A 74 -6.16 13.40 4.01
CA ALA A 74 -6.71 12.06 3.83
C ALA A 74 -6.32 11.44 2.48
N THR A 75 -6.28 12.23 1.40
CA THR A 75 -5.88 11.79 0.05
C THR A 75 -4.41 11.37 0.04
N VAL A 76 -3.53 12.21 0.62
CA VAL A 76 -2.09 11.92 0.73
C VAL A 76 -1.82 10.67 1.57
N LYS A 77 -2.47 10.57 2.74
CA LYS A 77 -2.35 9.39 3.61
C LYS A 77 -2.85 8.13 2.90
N SER A 78 -3.98 8.20 2.19
CA SER A 78 -4.55 7.05 1.49
C SER A 78 -3.64 6.56 0.35
N PHE A 79 -3.06 7.46 -0.45
CA PHE A 79 -2.07 7.08 -1.46
C PHE A 79 -0.81 6.46 -0.84
N LEU A 80 -0.29 7.05 0.25
CA LEU A 80 0.88 6.50 0.93
C LEU A 80 0.60 5.10 1.49
N THR A 81 -0.53 4.92 2.18
CA THR A 81 -0.93 3.64 2.75
C THR A 81 -1.20 2.60 1.66
N ALA A 82 -1.90 2.96 0.58
CA ALA A 82 -2.11 2.05 -0.56
C ALA A 82 -0.78 1.60 -1.16
N GLY A 83 0.16 2.54 -1.38
CA GLY A 83 1.50 2.21 -1.86
C GLY A 83 2.25 1.25 -0.94
N ILE A 84 2.19 1.45 0.38
CA ILE A 84 2.82 0.55 1.37
C ILE A 84 2.15 -0.83 1.37
N LEU A 85 0.82 -0.90 1.29
CA LEU A 85 0.11 -2.19 1.24
C LEU A 85 0.45 -2.97 -0.03
N MET A 86 0.61 -2.28 -1.16
CA MET A 86 1.08 -2.90 -2.41
C MET A 86 2.54 -3.38 -2.31
N ASP A 87 3.40 -2.75 -1.50
CA ASP A 87 4.72 -3.29 -1.15
C ASP A 87 4.58 -4.60 -0.37
N VAL A 88 3.62 -4.66 0.57
CA VAL A 88 3.36 -5.87 1.35
C VAL A 88 2.82 -6.99 0.46
N LEU A 89 2.02 -6.68 -0.57
CA LEU A 89 1.57 -7.69 -1.54
C LEU A 89 2.73 -8.36 -2.29
N SER A 90 3.81 -7.62 -2.57
CA SER A 90 5.02 -8.20 -3.20
C SER A 90 5.77 -9.21 -2.34
N PHE A 91 5.35 -9.38 -1.08
CA PHE A 91 5.84 -10.43 -0.20
C PHE A 91 5.23 -11.80 -0.50
N PHE A 92 3.96 -11.84 -0.93
CA PHE A 92 3.21 -13.08 -1.15
C PHE A 92 3.55 -13.74 -2.49
N GLY A 93 4.28 -13.07 -3.37
CA GLY A 93 4.73 -13.62 -4.65
C GLY A 93 4.82 -12.59 -5.75
N GLU A 94 4.71 -13.06 -7.00
CA GLU A 94 4.71 -12.22 -8.18
C GLU A 94 3.41 -11.40 -8.25
N VAL A 95 3.58 -10.08 -8.27
CA VAL A 95 2.47 -9.12 -8.27
C VAL A 95 2.16 -8.74 -9.72
N PRO A 96 0.89 -8.71 -10.14
CA PRO A 96 0.52 -8.33 -11.49
C PRO A 96 1.04 -6.93 -11.84
N GLU A 97 1.45 -6.75 -13.10
CA GLU A 97 2.05 -5.50 -13.60
C GLU A 97 1.18 -4.27 -13.31
N GLU A 98 -0.15 -4.45 -13.30
CA GLU A 98 -1.10 -3.39 -12.98
C GLU A 98 -1.00 -2.89 -11.53
N ILE A 99 -0.78 -3.77 -10.55
CA ILE A 99 -0.55 -3.37 -9.15
C ILE A 99 0.83 -2.71 -9.02
N VAL A 100 1.83 -3.15 -9.79
CA VAL A 100 3.14 -2.48 -9.83
C VAL A 100 3.03 -1.05 -10.34
N LYS A 101 2.21 -0.82 -11.38
CA LYS A 101 1.88 0.51 -11.90
C LYS A 101 1.13 1.36 -10.87
N ALA A 102 0.08 0.81 -10.26
CA ALA A 102 -0.70 1.47 -9.20
C ALA A 102 0.18 1.88 -8.01
N ARG A 103 1.08 0.99 -7.58
CA ARG A 103 2.06 1.25 -6.51
C ARG A 103 2.97 2.43 -6.86
N LYS A 104 3.52 2.44 -8.07
CA LYS A 104 4.40 3.53 -8.54
C LYS A 104 3.64 4.86 -8.57
N TYR A 105 2.43 4.86 -9.12
CA TYR A 105 1.56 6.03 -9.17
C TYR A 105 1.22 6.56 -7.78
N ALA A 106 0.78 5.68 -6.87
CA ALA A 106 0.40 6.04 -5.50
C ALA A 106 1.55 6.71 -4.74
N LYS A 107 2.75 6.12 -4.80
CA LYS A 107 3.94 6.68 -4.15
C LYS A 107 4.35 8.03 -4.75
N TYR A 108 4.36 8.12 -6.08
CA TYR A 108 4.66 9.37 -6.78
C TYR A 108 3.68 10.47 -6.37
N LYS A 109 2.37 10.22 -6.46
CA LYS A 109 1.33 11.19 -6.12
C LYS A 109 1.36 11.60 -4.65
N ALA A 110 1.55 10.66 -3.73
CA ALA A 110 1.67 10.99 -2.31
C ALA A 110 2.82 11.99 -2.04
N VAL A 111 3.99 11.77 -2.64
CA VAL A 111 5.16 12.66 -2.49
C VAL A 111 4.94 13.98 -3.23
N TYR A 112 4.39 13.94 -4.44
CA TYR A 112 4.11 15.12 -5.26
C TYR A 112 3.11 16.05 -4.58
N ILE A 113 1.94 15.54 -4.19
CA ILE A 113 0.92 16.33 -3.50
C ILE A 113 1.48 16.92 -2.22
N LYS A 114 2.19 16.13 -1.40
CA LYS A 114 2.81 16.62 -0.17
C LYS A 114 3.80 17.77 -0.46
N LYS A 115 4.67 17.62 -1.46
CA LYS A 115 5.64 18.67 -1.83
C LYS A 115 4.96 19.94 -2.34
N CYS A 116 3.89 19.82 -3.11
CA CYS A 116 3.12 20.98 -3.59
C CYS A 116 2.46 21.70 -2.43
N LEU A 117 1.80 20.97 -1.51
CA LEU A 117 1.20 21.55 -0.31
C LEU A 117 2.23 22.23 0.59
N ASP A 118 3.41 21.62 0.78
CA ASP A 118 4.50 22.20 1.58
C ASP A 118 5.04 23.50 0.95
N LYS A 119 4.94 23.66 -0.37
CA LYS A 119 5.32 24.87 -1.11
C LYS A 119 4.20 25.90 -1.29
N GLY A 120 2.96 25.56 -0.92
CA GLY A 120 1.78 26.38 -1.21
C GLY A 120 1.34 26.37 -2.68
N GLU A 121 1.81 25.41 -3.48
CA GLU A 121 1.41 25.22 -4.88
C GLU A 121 0.17 24.31 -4.95
N VAL A 122 -0.75 24.59 -5.89
CA VAL A 122 -1.92 23.73 -6.14
C VAL A 122 -1.48 22.52 -6.98
N PRO A 123 -1.61 21.28 -6.47
CA PRO A 123 -1.25 20.09 -7.24
C PRO A 123 -2.13 19.93 -8.48
N VAL A 124 -1.59 19.34 -9.55
CA VAL A 124 -2.38 19.01 -10.75
C VAL A 124 -3.20 17.74 -10.49
N ALA A 125 -4.52 17.83 -10.76
CA ALA A 125 -5.46 16.73 -10.69
C ALA A 125 -5.22 15.72 -11.82
N GLY A 126 -5.28 14.43 -11.50
CA GLY A 126 -5.05 13.35 -12.46
C GLY A 126 -3.58 13.14 -12.82
N PRO A 127 -3.27 12.24 -13.78
CA PRO A 127 -1.91 12.01 -14.25
C PRO A 127 -1.31 13.30 -14.85
N ALA A 128 -0.10 13.67 -14.42
CA ALA A 128 0.54 14.93 -14.80
C ALA A 128 1.13 14.91 -16.22
N SER A 129 1.28 13.74 -16.83
CA SER A 129 1.84 13.54 -18.17
C SER A 129 1.23 12.32 -18.89
N GLU A 130 1.43 12.19 -20.20
CA GLU A 130 1.01 11.00 -20.96
C GLU A 130 1.79 9.74 -20.55
N ASP A 131 3.03 9.90 -20.08
CA ASP A 131 3.79 8.83 -19.45
C ASP A 131 3.15 8.39 -18.11
N ASP A 132 2.55 9.32 -17.36
CA ASP A 132 1.79 9.00 -16.13
C ASP A 132 0.46 8.30 -16.43
N LYS A 133 -0.16 8.52 -17.60
CA LYS A 133 -1.36 7.77 -18.02
C LYS A 133 -1.09 6.28 -18.19
N SER A 134 0.14 5.90 -18.59
CA SER A 134 0.57 4.50 -18.68
C SER A 134 0.78 3.84 -17.30
N ALA A 135 0.93 4.66 -16.24
CA ALA A 135 1.06 4.24 -14.85
C ALA A 135 -0.27 4.26 -14.08
N VAL A 136 -1.34 4.80 -14.68
CA VAL A 136 -2.69 4.66 -14.12
C VAL A 136 -3.09 3.18 -14.31
N PRO A 137 -3.42 2.45 -13.23
CA PRO A 137 -3.93 1.09 -13.38
C PRO A 137 -5.17 1.13 -14.28
N GLY A 138 -5.28 0.16 -15.20
CA GLY A 138 -6.39 0.11 -16.14
C GLY A 138 -7.72 0.30 -15.43
N LYS A 139 -8.65 1.02 -16.06
CA LYS A 139 -9.99 1.36 -15.52
C LYS A 139 -10.72 0.16 -14.90
N THR A 140 -10.37 -1.04 -15.34
CA THR A 140 -10.76 -2.36 -14.82
C THR A 140 -10.51 -2.52 -13.32
N ILE A 141 -9.33 -2.18 -12.78
CA ILE A 141 -9.03 -2.32 -11.33
C ILE A 141 -9.85 -1.34 -10.48
N ILE A 142 -10.06 -0.12 -10.97
CA ILE A 142 -10.82 0.92 -10.27
C ILE A 142 -12.31 0.53 -10.15
N LEU A 143 -12.79 -0.32 -11.06
CA LEU A 143 -14.17 -0.81 -11.14
C LEU A 143 -14.36 -2.21 -10.52
N PHE A 144 -13.30 -2.99 -10.35
CA PHE A 144 -13.35 -4.35 -9.83
C PHE A 144 -13.86 -4.51 -8.38
N PRO A 145 -13.72 -3.57 -7.42
CA PRO A 145 -14.19 -3.81 -6.06
C PRO A 145 -15.72 -3.81 -5.94
N LEU A 146 -16.47 -3.68 -7.04
CA LEU A 146 -17.94 -3.70 -7.06
C LEU A 146 -18.55 -4.98 -7.63
N ALA A 147 -17.77 -5.93 -8.16
CA ALA A 147 -18.31 -7.07 -8.92
C ALA A 147 -18.22 -8.43 -8.21
N THR A 148 -17.97 -8.49 -6.90
CA THR A 148 -18.00 -9.76 -6.16
C THR A 148 -18.80 -9.63 -4.87
N LEU A 149 -20.12 -9.59 -5.04
CA LEU A 149 -21.15 -10.03 -4.09
C LEU A 149 -22.23 -10.77 -4.88
#